data_AF-A0A382XPD1-F1
#
_entry.id   AF-A0A382XPD1-F1
#
_cell.length_a   1.000
_cell.length_b   1.000
_cell.length_c   1.000
_cell.angle_alpha   90.00
_cell.angle_beta   90.00
_cell.angle_gamma   90.00
#
_symmetry.space_group_name_H-M   'P 1'
#
loop_
_entity.id
_entity.type
_entity.pdbx_description
1 polymer ?
#
loop_
_entity_poly.entity_id
_entity_poly.type
_entity_poly.pdbx_seq_one_letter_code
_entity_poly.pdbx_strand_id
1 'polypeptide(L)' 'AWLSKKHGRRVRLPKEMINRAILVLWFRASLLNTSRMMDQTNSDDDLPFFSDEGLY' A
#
# COMPACT_ATOMS: atom_id res chain seq x y z
N ALA A 1 -0.95 20.07 5.68
CA ALA A 1 -0.41 18.96 4.85
C ALA A 1 0.68 18.23 5.64
N TRP A 2 0.39 17.00 6.11
CA TRP A 2 1.32 16.21 6.94
C TRP A 2 2.66 15.91 6.24
N LEU A 3 2.65 15.59 4.94
CA LEU A 3 3.86 15.36 4.14
C LEU A 3 4.80 16.57 4.15
N SER A 4 4.25 17.79 4.00
CA SER A 4 5.08 19.00 4.04
C SER A 4 5.69 19.25 5.42
N LYS A 5 4.93 18.94 6.49
CA LYS A 5 5.42 19.02 7.88
C LYS A 5 6.55 18.01 8.15
N LYS A 6 6.44 16.80 7.59
CA LYS A 6 7.44 15.72 7.73
C LYS A 6 8.74 16.03 6.99
N HIS A 7 8.66 16.60 5.79
CA HIS A 7 9.82 16.77 4.91
C HIS A 7 10.41 18.19 4.90
N GLY A 8 9.83 19.15 5.64
CA GLY A 8 10.27 20.54 5.67
C GLY A 8 10.12 21.29 4.33
N ARG A 9 9.49 20.67 3.33
CA ARG A 9 9.29 21.20 1.98
C ARG A 9 7.94 20.77 1.44
N ARG A 10 7.38 21.55 0.51
CA ARG A 10 6.13 21.17 -0.18
C ARG A 10 6.40 19.94 -1.04
N VAL A 11 5.84 18.80 -0.65
CA VAL A 11 5.87 17.57 -1.45
C VAL A 11 4.63 17.56 -2.34
N ARG A 12 4.82 17.63 -3.66
CA ARG A 12 3.75 17.46 -4.64
C ARG A 12 3.90 16.09 -5.29
N LEU A 13 3.02 15.16 -4.93
CA LEU A 13 3.00 13.84 -5.54
C LEU A 13 2.12 13.88 -6.79
N PRO A 14 2.51 13.20 -7.89
CA PRO A 14 1.63 13.01 -9.04
C PRO A 14 0.33 12.32 -8.60
N LYS A 15 -0.81 12.75 -9.14
CA LYS A 15 -2.13 12.16 -8.82
C LYS A 15 -2.14 10.65 -9.06
N GLU A 16 -1.52 10.23 -10.16
CA GLU A 16 -1.41 8.81 -10.52
C GLU A 16 -0.66 7.99 -9.48
N MET A 17 0.39 8.55 -8.89
CA MET A 17 1.16 7.90 -7.83
C MET A 17 0.31 7.69 -6.57
N ILE A 18 -0.54 8.67 -6.23
CA ILE A 18 -1.47 8.55 -5.10
C ILE A 18 -2.54 7.50 -5.41
N ASN A 19 -3.12 7.52 -6.61
CA ASN A 19 -4.12 6.54 -7.02
C ASN A 19 -3.57 5.11 -6.94
N ARG A 20 -2.37 4.88 -7.49
CA ARG A 20 -1.71 3.57 -7.43
C ARG A 20 -1.46 3.14 -5.99
N ALA A 21 -0.94 4.02 -5.14
CA ALA A 21 -0.72 3.72 -3.72
C ALA A 21 -2.02 3.33 -2.99
N ILE A 22 -3.15 3.98 -3.31
CA ILE A 22 -4.46 3.63 -2.74
C ILE A 22 -4.91 2.24 -3.19
N LEU A 23 -4.76 1.92 -4.48
CA LEU A 23 -5.14 0.61 -5.02
C LEU A 23 -4.31 -0.53 -4.41
N VAL A 24 -2.98 -0.34 -4.34
CA VAL A 24 -2.05 -1.30 -3.74
C VAL A 24 -2.38 -1.53 -2.26
N LEU A 25 -2.60 -0.44 -1.52
CA LEU A 25 -2.98 -0.49 -0.11
C LEU A 25 -4.26 -1.30 0.07
N TRP A 26 -5.29 -1.02 -0.72
CA TRP A 26 -6.57 -1.72 -0.64
C TRP A 26 -6.42 -3.21 -0.95
N PHE A 27 -5.73 -3.55 -2.03
CA PHE A 27 -5.53 -4.94 -2.44
C PHE A 27 -4.76 -5.75 -1.39
N ARG A 28 -3.61 -5.25 -0.92
CA ARG A 28 -2.80 -5.95 0.10
C ARG A 28 -3.53 -6.05 1.44
N ALA A 29 -4.29 -5.04 1.84
CA ALA A 29 -5.12 -5.11 3.04
C ALA A 29 -6.21 -6.19 2.94
N SER A 30 -6.86 -6.30 1.78
CA SER A 30 -7.86 -7.34 1.53
C SER A 30 -7.27 -8.75 1.53
N LEU A 31 -6.08 -8.93 0.95
CA LEU A 31 -5.37 -10.21 1.02
C LEU A 31 -5.03 -10.57 2.46
N LEU A 32 -4.35 -9.68 3.19
CA LEU A 32 -3.99 -9.92 4.60
C LEU A 32 -5.22 -10.23 5.47
N ASN A 33 -6.32 -9.52 5.26
CA ASN A 33 -7.56 -9.80 5.98
C ASN A 33 -8.10 -11.20 5.66
N THR A 34 -8.09 -11.58 4.38
CA THR A 34 -8.52 -12.92 3.94
C THR A 34 -7.63 -14.01 4.52
N SER A 35 -6.30 -13.84 4.47
CA SER A 35 -5.32 -14.75 5.07
C SER A 35 -5.63 -15.02 6.55
N ARG A 36 -5.87 -13.94 7.31
CA ARG A 36 -6.24 -14.03 8.73
C ARG A 36 -7.59 -14.68 8.98
N MET A 37 -8.58 -14.41 8.14
CA MET A 37 -9.92 -15.02 8.27
C MET A 37 -9.91 -16.52 7.98
N MET A 38 -9.04 -16.97 7.07
CA MET A 38 -8.94 -18.37 6.65
C MET A 38 -7.88 -19.18 7.42
N ASP A 39 -7.14 -18.53 8.33
CA ASP A 39 -5.95 -19.09 9.01
C ASP A 39 -4.95 -19.71 8.01
N GLN A 40 -4.83 -19.07 6.84
CA GLN A 40 -3.93 -19.48 5.77
C GLN A 40 -2.95 -18.35 5.51
N THR A 41 -1.66 -18.66 5.65
CA THR A 41 -0.59 -17.70 5.35
C THR A 41 -0.52 -17.50 3.84
N ASN A 42 -0.53 -16.25 3.39
CA ASN A 42 -0.32 -15.91 2.00
C ASN A 42 1.15 -15.56 1.80
N SER A 43 1.74 -15.96 0.66
CA SER A 43 3.12 -15.60 0.28
C SER A 43 3.36 -14.09 0.29
N ASP A 44 2.29 -13.31 0.12
CA ASP A 44 2.34 -11.86 0.04
C ASP A 44 2.26 -11.17 1.41
N ASP A 45 2.09 -11.91 2.51
CA ASP A 45 1.98 -11.35 3.85
C ASP A 45 3.28 -10.65 4.30
N ASP A 46 4.42 -11.08 3.77
CA ASP A 46 5.75 -10.50 4.04
C ASP A 46 6.12 -9.34 3.11
N LEU A 47 5.30 -9.07 2.08
CA LEU A 47 5.60 -8.01 1.12
C LEU A 47 5.30 -6.62 1.69
N PRO A 48 6.08 -5.58 1.31
CA PRO A 48 5.81 -4.22 1.76
C PRO A 48 4.41 -3.75 1.34
N PHE A 49 3.68 -3.19 2.29
CA PHE A 49 2.26 -2.87 2.15
C PHE A 49 1.92 -1.85 1.03
N PHE A 50 2.91 -1.04 0.61
CA PHE A 50 2.78 -0.09 -0.50
C PHE A 50 3.54 -0.51 -1.76
N SER A 51 4.09 -1.72 -1.81
CA SER A 51 4.75 -2.24 -3.01
C SER A 51 3.72 -2.73 -4.01
N ASP A 52 3.82 -2.27 -5.27
CA ASP A 52 3.03 -2.80 -6.39
C ASP A 52 3.68 -4.01 -7.07
N GLU A 53 4.79 -4.50 -6.53
CA GLU A 53 5.48 -5.69 -7.02
C GLU A 53 4.56 -6.92 -6.97
N GLY A 54 4.43 -7.61 -8.11
CA GLY A 54 3.54 -8.77 -8.26
C GLY A 54 2.06 -8.44 -8.46
N LEU A 55 1.67 -7.15 -8.52
CA LEU A 55 0.26 -6.75 -8.69
C LEU A 55 -0.18 -6.50 -10.15
N TYR A 56 0.71 -6.70 -11.14
CA TYR A 56 0.43 -6.56 -12.57
C TYR A 56 1.26 -7.53 -13.42
#